data_AF-A0A7R7VV47-F1
#
_entry.id   AF-A0A7R7VV47-F1
#
_cell.length_a   1.000
_cell.length_b   1.000
_cell.length_c   1.000
_cell.angle_alpha   90.00
_cell.angle_beta   90.00
_cell.angle_gamma   90.00
#
_symmetry.space_group_name_H-M   'P 1'
#
loop_
_entity.id
_entity.type
_entity.pdbx_description
1 polymer ?
#
loop_
_entity_poly.entity_id
_entity_poly.type
_entity_poly.pdbx_seq_one_letter_code
_entity_poly.pdbx_strand_id
1 'polypeptide(L)'
;MAYNATSPPALRVPPPHTEFMVGWICVLKEEYRAAVSILDEKYDTAGLVRGQGDKNHYVLGRVGTHNVMINLPPAEMYGQLHATRIALDMRSTFPRMRFVLLVGIAGAAPSQKHDIRLGDVVLGTKVVPYATGKETDHGFERTGLVRTPARELLETITFLEERFWSGHVSLSDSIERIRTRTTRGRTAFLRPAQDRLYKEGFLHQESVCDCLRPESQQQVNLCSRQDREGDLVRLFQGGIGSDNHVIKNAHNRDDIAKKEKILCYEMEAAGVMDITPCLPIRGISDYADGHKNDDWHLYAALAAAVCARELLLSVPPQIVAQFPLTLAGNLVDRYITGAVSTPNAFSGNEIEKLRQMRDSLMERHDFLEELMVPELRKMKDKSRDDIENVRDGVQKLKDLQSTLKIHLQDLDRFLKRHDDLLLSEDPVVREAYKKLKTQVYRDGEAMEKLSELAQDSLQATGKMLRGLGQDLKNRDLSIAGTVLGASGEFLGHVMSIWKSSRMSPTAMWRWLHRKLRMIRNPPNSNHTIEMESLLVEA
;
A
#
# COMPACT_ATOMS: atom_id res chain seq x y z
N MET A 1 27.47 19.61 -34.34
CA MET A 1 26.63 20.16 -33.26
C MET A 1 26.69 19.18 -32.10
N ALA A 2 27.46 19.48 -31.06
CA ALA A 2 27.56 18.65 -29.88
C ALA A 2 26.26 18.75 -29.08
N TYR A 3 25.59 17.61 -28.86
CA TYR A 3 24.47 17.53 -27.94
C TYR A 3 25.00 17.79 -26.52
N ASN A 4 24.79 19.01 -26.02
CA ASN A 4 24.87 19.29 -24.59
C ASN A 4 23.70 18.56 -23.91
N ALA A 5 23.85 17.27 -23.67
CA ALA A 5 23.00 16.53 -22.77
C ALA A 5 23.28 17.03 -21.35
N THR A 6 22.57 18.07 -20.93
CA THR A 6 22.46 18.41 -19.51
C THR A 6 22.06 17.15 -18.77
N SER A 7 22.91 16.67 -17.86
CA SER A 7 22.61 15.53 -17.00
C SER A 7 21.23 15.76 -16.35
N PRO A 8 20.37 14.74 -16.28
CA PRO A 8 19.08 14.90 -15.64
C PRO A 8 19.29 15.42 -14.21
N PRO A 9 18.45 16.36 -13.74
CA PRO A 9 18.59 16.89 -12.39
C PRO A 9 18.52 15.73 -11.39
N ALA A 10 19.41 15.76 -10.39
CA ALA A 10 19.43 14.75 -9.34
C ALA A 10 18.05 14.69 -8.67
N LEU A 11 17.52 13.47 -8.54
CA LEU A 11 16.24 13.26 -7.86
C LEU A 11 16.38 13.60 -6.37
N ARG A 12 15.30 14.10 -5.76
CA ARG A 12 15.29 14.40 -4.33
C ARG A 12 15.13 13.14 -3.51
N VAL A 13 15.73 13.13 -2.32
CA VAL A 13 15.51 12.09 -1.31
C VAL A 13 14.01 12.02 -0.97
N PRO A 14 13.40 10.83 -0.91
CA PRO A 14 12.00 10.68 -0.60
C PRO A 14 11.73 11.02 0.86
N PRO A 15 10.51 11.51 1.19
CA PRO A 15 10.06 11.54 2.58
C PRO A 15 9.96 10.12 3.16
N PRO A 16 9.80 9.98 4.49
CA PRO A 16 9.55 8.69 5.14
C PRO A 16 8.37 7.91 4.53
N HIS A 17 8.39 6.58 4.60
CA HIS A 17 7.30 5.70 4.13
C HIS A 17 5.97 6.04 4.80
N THR A 18 6.01 6.53 6.04
CA THR A 18 4.86 6.98 6.82
C THR A 18 4.18 8.23 6.24
N GLU A 19 4.85 9.01 5.40
CA GLU A 19 4.24 10.17 4.73
C GLU A 19 3.50 9.82 3.43
N PHE A 20 3.59 8.58 2.96
CA PHE A 20 2.87 8.11 1.79
C PHE A 20 1.52 7.51 2.21
N MET A 21 0.44 8.23 1.88
CA MET A 21 -0.94 7.83 2.26
C MET A 21 -1.76 7.32 1.08
N VAL A 22 -1.34 7.56 -0.17
CA VAL A 22 -2.11 7.27 -1.38
C VAL A 22 -1.34 6.33 -2.30
N GLY A 23 -1.73 5.06 -2.31
CA GLY A 23 -1.23 4.10 -3.27
C GLY A 23 -1.82 4.32 -4.65
N TRP A 24 -1.06 4.02 -5.68
CA TRP A 24 -1.50 4.08 -7.07
C TRP A 24 -1.14 2.77 -7.76
N ILE A 25 -2.15 1.98 -8.12
CA ILE A 25 -1.94 0.70 -8.79
C ILE A 25 -2.14 0.86 -10.30
N CYS A 26 -1.09 0.48 -11.04
CA CYS A 26 -1.09 0.28 -12.48
C CYS A 26 -0.88 -1.22 -12.75
N VAL A 27 -1.55 -1.74 -13.78
CA VAL A 27 -1.48 -3.16 -14.18
C VAL A 27 -0.75 -3.28 -15.52
N LEU A 28 -0.93 -2.31 -16.41
CA LEU A 28 -0.31 -2.27 -17.73
C LEU A 28 0.80 -1.21 -17.83
N LYS A 29 1.70 -1.40 -18.81
CA LYS A 29 2.80 -0.47 -19.08
C LYS A 29 2.31 0.91 -19.54
N GLU A 30 1.19 0.97 -20.26
CA GLU A 30 0.54 2.20 -20.70
C GLU A 30 0.02 3.01 -19.51
N GLU A 31 -0.63 2.33 -18.57
CA GLU A 31 -1.15 2.90 -17.32
C GLU A 31 -0.01 3.45 -16.45
N TYR A 32 1.06 2.66 -16.30
CA TYR A 32 2.26 3.10 -15.60
C TYR A 32 2.90 4.34 -16.24
N ARG A 33 3.02 4.38 -17.58
CA ARG A 33 3.55 5.56 -18.30
C ARG A 33 2.70 6.80 -18.04
N ALA A 34 1.37 6.66 -18.05
CA ALA A 34 0.44 7.74 -17.76
C ALA A 34 0.59 8.22 -16.31
N ALA A 35 0.58 7.30 -15.33
CA ALA A 35 0.72 7.60 -13.91
C ALA A 35 2.03 8.32 -13.57
N VAL A 36 3.13 7.93 -14.21
CA VAL A 36 4.43 8.59 -14.03
C VAL A 36 4.49 9.98 -14.67
N SER A 37 3.68 10.23 -15.71
CA SER A 37 3.65 11.51 -16.43
C SER A 37 2.89 12.63 -15.71
N ILE A 38 1.93 12.28 -14.84
CA ILE A 38 1.11 13.23 -14.08
C ILE A 38 1.81 13.77 -12.82
N LEU A 39 2.89 13.11 -12.38
CA LEU A 39 3.68 13.52 -11.22
C LEU A 39 4.24 14.93 -11.41
N ASP A 40 4.14 15.75 -10.36
CA ASP A 40 4.77 17.06 -10.31
C ASP A 40 6.25 16.94 -9.89
N GLU A 41 6.59 15.88 -9.15
CA GLU A 41 7.95 15.57 -8.69
C GLU A 41 8.15 14.06 -8.55
N LYS A 42 9.37 13.59 -8.80
CA LYS A 42 9.80 12.20 -8.57
C LYS A 42 10.91 12.20 -7.51
N TYR A 43 10.85 11.23 -6.62
CA TYR A 43 11.88 11.01 -5.61
C TYR A 43 12.85 9.92 -6.05
N ASP A 44 14.05 9.96 -5.50
CA ASP A 44 15.03 8.90 -5.63
C ASP A 44 14.56 7.67 -4.85
N THR A 45 14.49 6.53 -5.52
CA THR A 45 14.10 5.26 -4.89
C THR A 45 15.30 4.36 -4.65
N ALA A 46 16.52 4.81 -4.96
CA ALA A 46 17.75 4.18 -4.49
C ALA A 46 17.76 4.25 -2.95
N GLY A 47 17.91 3.10 -2.28
CA GLY A 47 17.77 3.06 -0.82
C GLY A 47 16.39 2.68 -0.31
N LEU A 48 15.37 2.51 -1.15
CA LEU A 48 14.03 2.18 -0.67
C LEU A 48 14.00 0.81 0.03
N VAL A 49 13.69 0.84 1.33
CA VAL A 49 13.61 -0.35 2.18
C VAL A 49 12.19 -0.88 2.19
N ARG A 50 11.94 -1.87 1.33
CA ARG A 50 10.66 -2.54 1.23
C ARG A 50 10.35 -3.39 2.48
N GLY A 51 9.07 -3.58 2.74
CA GLY A 51 8.57 -4.56 3.70
C GLY A 51 9.03 -5.97 3.34
N GLN A 52 9.16 -6.82 4.35
CA GLN A 52 9.63 -8.19 4.17
C GLN A 52 8.73 -8.93 3.17
N GLY A 53 9.36 -9.56 2.16
CA GLY A 53 8.67 -10.33 1.13
C GLY A 53 7.93 -9.51 0.07
N ASP A 54 7.98 -8.18 0.14
CA ASP A 54 7.51 -7.32 -0.95
C ASP A 54 8.48 -7.41 -2.15
N LYS A 55 7.93 -7.79 -3.31
CA LYS A 55 8.67 -7.94 -4.56
C LYS A 55 8.39 -6.82 -5.57
N ASN A 56 7.49 -5.90 -5.25
CA ASN A 56 7.18 -4.77 -6.11
C ASN A 56 8.36 -3.83 -6.21
N HIS A 57 8.46 -3.14 -7.35
CA HIS A 57 9.27 -1.94 -7.48
C HIS A 57 8.34 -0.74 -7.50
N TYR A 58 8.82 0.41 -7.01
CA TYR A 58 8.01 1.60 -6.86
C TYR A 58 8.65 2.79 -7.54
N VAL A 59 7.80 3.68 -8.04
CA VAL A 59 8.13 5.08 -8.24
C VAL A 59 7.45 5.86 -7.14
N LEU A 60 8.23 6.64 -6.41
CA LEU A 60 7.72 7.58 -5.41
C LEU A 60 7.69 8.97 -6.03
N GLY A 61 6.61 9.70 -5.77
CA GLY A 61 6.47 11.04 -6.30
C GLY A 61 5.44 11.87 -5.57
N ARG A 62 5.19 13.06 -6.11
CA ARG A 62 4.22 14.02 -5.57
C ARG A 62 3.22 14.46 -6.62
N VAL A 63 1.96 14.54 -6.22
CA VAL A 63 0.86 15.14 -6.98
C VAL A 63 0.23 16.22 -6.11
N GLY A 64 0.41 17.49 -6.49
CA GLY A 64 0.06 18.62 -5.65
C GLY A 64 0.75 18.52 -4.30
N THR A 65 -0.03 18.33 -3.24
CA THR A 65 0.45 18.20 -1.86
C THR A 65 0.47 16.75 -1.35
N HIS A 66 0.13 15.77 -2.19
CA HIS A 66 0.10 14.35 -1.80
C HIS A 66 1.37 13.63 -2.25
N ASN A 67 1.99 12.90 -1.33
CA ASN A 67 3.00 11.90 -1.66
C ASN A 67 2.29 10.61 -2.12
N VAL A 68 2.67 10.13 -3.30
CA VAL A 68 2.06 8.96 -3.95
C VAL A 68 3.10 7.89 -4.23
N MET A 69 2.72 6.62 -4.05
CA MET A 69 3.54 5.46 -4.38
C MET A 69 2.89 4.69 -5.53
N ILE A 70 3.61 4.60 -6.65
CA ILE A 70 3.14 3.94 -7.87
C ILE A 70 3.92 2.63 -8.04
N ASN A 71 3.24 1.49 -8.21
CA ASN A 71 3.94 0.24 -8.53
C ASN A 71 4.48 0.27 -9.97
N LEU A 72 5.59 -0.42 -10.19
CA LEU A 72 6.03 -0.82 -11.52
C LEU A 72 5.36 -2.17 -11.86
N PRO A 73 4.40 -2.22 -12.80
CA PRO A 73 3.81 -3.48 -13.22
C PRO A 73 4.86 -4.33 -13.96
N PRO A 74 4.99 -5.63 -13.66
CA PRO A 74 5.77 -6.54 -14.48
C PRO A 74 5.14 -6.66 -15.86
N ALA A 75 5.96 -6.78 -16.90
CA ALA A 75 5.44 -7.06 -18.23
C ALA A 75 4.64 -8.36 -18.22
N GLU A 76 3.49 -8.36 -18.91
CA GLU A 76 2.64 -9.54 -19.14
C GLU A 76 1.99 -10.16 -17.88
N MET A 77 2.13 -9.55 -16.71
CA MET A 77 1.43 -9.95 -15.48
C MET A 77 0.25 -9.00 -15.22
N TYR A 78 -0.98 -9.47 -15.45
CA TYR A 78 -2.21 -8.69 -15.27
C TYR A 78 -3.32 -9.51 -14.62
N GLY A 79 -4.46 -8.88 -14.36
CA GLY A 79 -5.64 -9.50 -13.75
C GLY A 79 -5.66 -9.45 -12.23
N GLN A 80 -6.77 -9.94 -11.68
CA GLN A 80 -7.18 -9.71 -10.30
C GLN A 80 -6.17 -10.19 -9.26
N LEU A 81 -5.62 -11.39 -9.42
CA LEU A 81 -4.66 -11.97 -8.47
C LEU A 81 -3.39 -11.12 -8.36
N HIS A 82 -2.91 -10.61 -9.50
CA HIS A 82 -1.70 -9.81 -9.54
C HIS A 82 -1.91 -8.45 -8.86
N ALA A 83 -3.00 -7.76 -9.19
CA ALA A 83 -3.35 -6.48 -8.56
C ALA A 83 -3.59 -6.61 -7.05
N THR A 84 -4.25 -7.69 -6.61
CA THR A 84 -4.43 -8.03 -5.19
C THR A 84 -3.08 -8.18 -4.48
N ARG A 85 -2.12 -8.88 -5.11
CA ARG A 85 -0.78 -9.06 -4.55
C ARG A 85 -0.02 -7.73 -4.45
N ILE A 86 -0.10 -6.89 -5.49
CA ILE A 86 0.50 -5.55 -5.47
C ILE A 86 -0.02 -4.75 -4.27
N ALA A 87 -1.35 -4.72 -4.06
CA ALA A 87 -1.97 -3.98 -2.96
C ALA A 87 -1.50 -4.48 -1.59
N LEU A 88 -1.42 -5.80 -1.40
CA LEU A 88 -0.95 -6.39 -0.14
C LEU A 88 0.50 -6.03 0.16
N ASP A 89 1.36 -6.12 -0.87
CA ASP A 89 2.78 -5.84 -0.73
C ASP A 89 3.04 -4.33 -0.54
N MET A 90 2.29 -3.45 -1.22
CA MET A 90 2.26 -2.00 -0.95
C MET A 90 1.98 -1.69 0.52
N ARG A 91 0.95 -2.31 1.12
CA ARG A 91 0.63 -2.11 2.54
C ARG A 91 1.74 -2.56 3.49
N SER A 92 2.56 -3.52 3.08
CA SER A 92 3.69 -3.99 3.90
C SER A 92 4.91 -3.07 3.85
N THR A 93 5.02 -2.23 2.82
CA THR A 93 6.09 -1.24 2.67
C THR A 93 5.67 0.14 3.15
N PHE A 94 4.40 0.51 2.95
CA PHE A 94 3.85 1.82 3.31
C PHE A 94 2.73 1.64 4.35
N PRO A 95 3.07 1.59 5.65
CA PRO A 95 2.13 1.17 6.68
C PRO A 95 1.04 2.22 6.96
N ARG A 96 1.18 3.47 6.47
CA ARG A 96 0.18 4.54 6.60
C ARG A 96 -0.72 4.72 5.38
N MET A 97 -0.56 3.89 4.35
CA MET A 97 -1.43 3.94 3.18
C MET A 97 -2.91 3.83 3.61
N ARG A 98 -3.71 4.82 3.21
CA ARG A 98 -5.13 4.94 3.55
C ARG A 98 -6.02 4.27 2.51
N PHE A 99 -5.66 4.45 1.25
CA PHE A 99 -6.37 3.86 0.13
C PHE A 99 -5.45 3.74 -1.08
N VAL A 100 -5.97 3.04 -2.09
CA VAL A 100 -5.37 2.94 -3.42
C VAL A 100 -6.28 3.58 -4.46
N LEU A 101 -5.70 4.34 -5.38
CA LEU A 101 -6.32 4.64 -6.67
C LEU A 101 -5.92 3.53 -7.64
N LEU A 102 -6.90 2.75 -8.10
CA LEU A 102 -6.68 1.74 -9.13
C LEU A 102 -6.97 2.40 -10.47
N VAL A 103 -5.91 2.90 -11.11
CA VAL A 103 -6.02 3.77 -12.28
C VAL A 103 -5.55 3.03 -13.51
N GLY A 104 -6.45 2.89 -14.48
CA GLY A 104 -6.13 2.14 -15.68
C GLY A 104 -7.18 2.29 -16.76
N ILE A 105 -7.19 1.34 -17.70
CA ILE A 105 -8.14 1.33 -18.82
C ILE A 105 -9.27 0.32 -18.61
N ALA A 106 -10.36 0.49 -19.35
CA ALA A 106 -11.52 -0.41 -19.35
C ALA A 106 -12.26 -0.37 -20.70
N GLY A 107 -13.06 -1.41 -20.96
CA GLY A 107 -14.01 -1.45 -22.07
C GLY A 107 -15.38 -0.91 -21.63
N ALA A 108 -15.96 0.04 -22.36
CA ALA A 108 -17.24 0.66 -22.02
C ALA A 108 -18.46 -0.19 -22.42
N ALA A 109 -19.58 0.05 -21.74
CA ALA A 109 -20.92 -0.40 -22.09
C ALA A 109 -21.82 0.82 -22.37
N PRO A 110 -21.78 1.40 -23.59
CA PRO A 110 -22.58 2.56 -23.93
C PRO A 110 -24.08 2.25 -23.87
N SER A 111 -24.89 3.24 -23.49
CA SER A 111 -26.35 3.12 -23.47
C SER A 111 -27.01 4.44 -23.87
N GLN A 112 -28.31 4.43 -24.15
CA GLN A 112 -29.04 5.68 -24.42
C GLN A 112 -28.96 6.68 -23.25
N LYS A 113 -28.87 6.18 -22.00
CA LYS A 113 -28.73 7.01 -20.80
C LYS A 113 -27.31 7.53 -20.62
N HIS A 114 -26.31 6.73 -20.95
CA HIS A 114 -24.90 7.05 -20.78
C HIS A 114 -24.17 6.85 -22.11
N ASP A 115 -24.06 7.93 -22.88
CA ASP A 115 -23.26 7.96 -24.12
C ASP A 115 -21.76 8.03 -23.78
N ILE A 116 -21.23 6.90 -23.32
CA ILE A 116 -19.81 6.74 -22.97
C ILE A 116 -19.00 6.54 -24.25
N ARG A 117 -17.93 7.33 -24.39
CA ARG A 117 -17.09 7.42 -25.58
C ARG A 117 -15.64 7.05 -25.28
N LEU A 118 -14.88 6.73 -26.32
CA LEU A 118 -13.46 6.42 -26.15
C LEU A 118 -12.73 7.66 -25.63
N GLY A 119 -11.86 7.43 -24.65
CA GLY A 119 -11.14 8.47 -23.91
C GLY A 119 -11.90 9.08 -22.72
N ASP A 120 -13.18 8.76 -22.52
CA ASP A 120 -13.91 9.14 -21.29
C ASP A 120 -13.36 8.44 -20.05
N VAL A 121 -13.76 8.92 -18.88
CA VAL A 121 -13.35 8.32 -17.60
C VAL A 121 -14.58 7.90 -16.79
N VAL A 122 -14.55 6.70 -16.24
CA VAL A 122 -15.54 6.16 -15.30
C VAL A 122 -14.93 6.05 -13.91
N LEU A 123 -15.59 6.63 -12.91
CA LEU A 123 -15.31 6.43 -11.49
C LEU A 123 -16.22 5.32 -10.94
N GLY A 124 -15.61 4.29 -10.36
CA GLY A 124 -16.33 3.15 -9.85
C GLY A 124 -16.99 3.44 -8.50
N THR A 125 -18.24 3.88 -8.50
CA THR A 125 -19.05 4.02 -7.26
C THR A 125 -19.58 2.67 -6.76
N LYS A 126 -19.48 1.64 -7.60
CA LYS A 126 -19.82 0.26 -7.30
C LYS A 126 -18.97 -0.67 -8.16
N VAL A 127 -18.54 -1.80 -7.60
CA VAL A 127 -17.77 -2.83 -8.30
C VAL A 127 -18.55 -4.14 -8.25
N VAL A 128 -18.83 -4.71 -9.43
CA VAL A 128 -19.69 -5.88 -9.60
C VAL A 128 -18.86 -7.04 -10.17
N PRO A 129 -18.64 -8.12 -9.40
CA PRO A 129 -18.05 -9.36 -9.93
C PRO A 129 -19.09 -10.10 -10.77
N TYR A 130 -19.17 -9.75 -12.06
CA TYR A 130 -20.26 -10.15 -12.93
C TYR A 130 -20.18 -11.60 -13.41
N ALA A 131 -19.01 -12.22 -13.42
CA ALA A 131 -18.82 -13.62 -13.82
C ALA A 131 -18.58 -14.55 -12.61
N THR A 132 -18.65 -14.03 -11.39
CA THR A 132 -18.62 -14.83 -10.15
C THR A 132 -20.04 -15.30 -9.80
N GLY A 133 -20.31 -16.59 -10.00
CA GLY A 133 -21.64 -17.16 -9.86
C GLY A 133 -21.68 -18.68 -9.96
N LYS A 134 -22.88 -19.22 -10.16
CA LYS A 134 -23.15 -20.64 -10.34
C LYS A 134 -23.78 -20.86 -11.71
N GLU A 135 -23.29 -21.84 -12.46
CA GLU A 135 -24.03 -22.37 -13.60
C GLU A 135 -25.13 -23.30 -13.09
N THR A 136 -26.36 -23.05 -13.52
CA THR A 136 -27.54 -23.83 -13.13
C THR A 136 -28.29 -24.33 -14.36
N ASP A 137 -29.24 -25.26 -14.18
CA ASP A 137 -30.14 -25.71 -15.26
C ASP A 137 -30.98 -24.57 -15.85
N HIS A 138 -31.03 -23.40 -15.19
CA HIS A 138 -31.74 -22.20 -15.63
C HIS A 138 -30.80 -21.08 -16.11
N GLY A 139 -29.51 -21.41 -16.31
CA GLY A 139 -28.46 -20.48 -16.71
C GLY A 139 -27.62 -19.96 -15.54
N PHE A 140 -26.78 -18.97 -15.83
CA PHE A 140 -25.84 -18.42 -14.87
C PHE A 140 -26.52 -17.53 -13.81
N GLU A 141 -26.34 -17.89 -12.54
CA GLU A 141 -26.78 -17.13 -11.38
C GLU A 141 -25.58 -16.41 -10.72
N ARG A 142 -25.56 -15.08 -10.78
CA ARG A 142 -24.51 -14.26 -10.17
C ARG A 142 -24.60 -14.29 -8.64
N THR A 143 -23.55 -14.73 -7.96
CA THR A 143 -23.49 -14.83 -6.50
C THR A 143 -22.39 -13.96 -5.87
N GLY A 144 -21.51 -13.37 -6.69
CA GLY A 144 -20.41 -12.57 -6.18
C GLY A 144 -20.86 -11.33 -5.39
N LEU A 145 -20.07 -10.94 -4.38
CA LEU A 145 -20.40 -9.78 -3.56
C LEU A 145 -20.09 -8.48 -4.31
N VAL A 146 -21.09 -7.61 -4.39
CA VAL A 146 -20.91 -6.23 -4.87
C VAL A 146 -20.11 -5.44 -3.84
N ARG A 147 -19.08 -4.74 -4.29
CA ARG A 147 -18.23 -3.89 -3.45
C ARG A 147 -18.52 -2.42 -3.73
N THR A 148 -18.40 -1.60 -2.69
CA THR A 148 -18.58 -0.15 -2.78
C THR A 148 -17.34 0.50 -2.18
N PRO A 149 -16.76 1.54 -2.81
CA PRO A 149 -15.69 2.30 -2.17
C PRO A 149 -16.10 2.81 -0.80
N ALA A 150 -15.12 3.01 0.08
CA ALA A 150 -15.36 3.61 1.39
C ALA A 150 -16.04 4.98 1.24
N ARG A 151 -16.84 5.37 2.23
CA ARG A 151 -17.61 6.62 2.20
C ARG A 151 -16.73 7.82 1.87
N GLU A 152 -15.55 7.87 2.47
CA GLU A 152 -14.60 8.96 2.32
C GLU A 152 -14.07 9.07 0.87
N LEU A 153 -13.94 7.94 0.17
CA LEU A 153 -13.60 7.93 -1.26
C LEU A 153 -14.76 8.42 -2.12
N LEU A 154 -16.00 8.08 -1.77
CA LEU A 154 -17.18 8.62 -2.46
C LEU A 154 -17.28 10.15 -2.27
N GLU A 155 -16.94 10.67 -1.09
CA GLU A 155 -16.88 12.11 -0.83
C GLU A 155 -15.81 12.79 -1.71
N THR A 156 -14.67 12.14 -1.97
CA THR A 156 -13.65 12.67 -2.91
C THR A 156 -14.14 12.81 -4.34
N ILE A 157 -15.10 11.98 -4.77
CA ILE A 157 -15.74 12.10 -6.07
C ILE A 157 -16.57 13.39 -6.12
N THR A 158 -17.36 13.68 -5.08
CA THR A 158 -18.14 14.93 -5.00
C THR A 158 -17.24 16.18 -4.98
N PHE A 159 -16.08 16.12 -4.30
CA PHE A 159 -15.10 17.22 -4.35
C PHE A 159 -14.58 17.46 -5.78
N LEU A 160 -14.31 16.37 -6.52
CA LEU A 160 -13.89 16.46 -7.92
C LEU A 160 -14.99 17.02 -8.83
N GLU A 161 -16.25 16.59 -8.62
CA GLU A 161 -17.38 17.11 -9.37
C GLU A 161 -17.52 18.61 -9.23
N GLU A 162 -17.45 19.15 -8.01
CA GLU A 162 -17.51 20.60 -7.76
C GLU A 162 -16.35 21.35 -8.45
N ARG A 163 -15.15 20.75 -8.43
CA ARG A 163 -13.98 21.31 -9.11
C ARG A 163 -14.20 21.46 -10.62
N PHE A 164 -14.86 20.49 -11.26
CA PHE A 164 -15.21 20.59 -12.68
C PHE A 164 -16.44 21.47 -12.93
N TRP A 165 -17.46 21.38 -12.07
CA TRP A 165 -18.71 22.14 -12.17
C TRP A 165 -18.48 23.65 -12.08
N SER A 166 -17.59 24.08 -11.17
CA SER A 166 -17.23 25.49 -11.00
C SER A 166 -16.53 26.12 -12.21
N GLY A 167 -16.21 25.33 -13.25
CA GLY A 167 -15.65 25.81 -14.53
C GLY A 167 -14.18 26.20 -14.47
N HIS A 168 -13.52 26.04 -13.33
CA HIS A 168 -12.10 26.40 -13.15
C HIS A 168 -11.15 25.43 -13.87
N VAL A 169 -11.59 24.20 -14.11
CA VAL A 169 -10.76 23.13 -14.68
C VAL A 169 -11.58 22.32 -15.68
N SER A 170 -11.07 22.19 -16.90
CA SER A 170 -11.50 21.19 -17.87
C SER A 170 -10.59 19.96 -17.78
N LEU A 171 -11.18 18.78 -17.90
CA LEU A 171 -10.41 17.52 -17.97
C LEU A 171 -9.64 17.43 -19.29
N SER A 172 -10.23 17.91 -20.40
CA SER A 172 -9.58 17.94 -21.72
C SER A 172 -8.35 18.85 -21.70
N ASP A 173 -8.46 20.05 -21.13
CA ASP A 173 -7.34 20.99 -21.00
C ASP A 173 -6.24 20.44 -20.09
N SER A 174 -6.63 19.76 -19.01
CA SER A 174 -5.68 19.12 -18.09
C SER A 174 -4.90 18.01 -18.79
N ILE A 175 -5.57 17.19 -19.61
CA ILE A 175 -4.92 16.15 -20.43
C ILE A 175 -3.92 16.79 -21.39
N GLU A 176 -4.33 17.85 -22.10
CA GLU A 176 -3.47 18.53 -23.06
C GLU A 176 -2.25 19.15 -22.39
N ARG A 177 -2.43 19.76 -21.21
CA ARG A 177 -1.34 20.32 -20.40
C ARG A 177 -0.34 19.25 -19.99
N ILE A 178 -0.78 18.07 -19.52
CA ILE A 178 0.15 16.99 -19.13
C ILE A 178 0.86 16.42 -20.35
N ARG A 179 0.11 16.11 -21.41
CA ARG A 179 0.63 15.53 -22.65
C ARG A 179 1.74 16.39 -23.25
N THR A 180 1.57 17.70 -23.23
CA THR A 180 2.50 18.66 -23.84
C THR A 180 3.74 18.99 -23.00
N ARG A 181 3.84 18.50 -21.75
CA ARG A 181 5.03 18.68 -20.87
C ARG A 181 6.31 18.13 -21.48
N THR A 182 6.24 17.10 -22.32
CA THR A 182 7.40 16.47 -22.94
C THR A 182 7.17 16.20 -24.42
N THR A 183 8.23 16.23 -25.23
CA THR A 183 8.15 15.90 -26.67
C THR A 183 7.59 14.49 -26.89
N ARG A 184 8.01 13.51 -26.09
CA ARG A 184 7.50 12.13 -26.17
C ARG A 184 6.04 12.03 -25.77
N GLY A 185 5.59 12.81 -24.78
CA GLY A 185 4.18 12.87 -24.38
C GLY A 185 3.30 13.37 -25.51
N ARG A 186 3.74 14.42 -26.25
CA ARG A 186 3.01 14.96 -27.41
C ARG A 186 2.70 13.89 -28.47
N THR A 187 3.61 12.97 -28.72
CA THR A 187 3.37 11.92 -29.71
C THR A 187 2.68 10.70 -29.11
N ALA A 188 3.04 10.30 -27.89
CA ALA A 188 2.59 9.03 -27.31
C ALA A 188 1.14 9.07 -26.78
N PHE A 189 0.70 10.19 -26.20
CA PHE A 189 -0.66 10.31 -25.66
C PHE A 189 -1.57 11.14 -26.55
N LEU A 190 -1.33 11.13 -27.87
CA LEU A 190 -2.21 11.82 -28.80
C LEU A 190 -3.60 11.16 -28.79
N ARG A 191 -4.66 11.97 -28.77
CA ARG A 191 -6.02 11.45 -28.89
C ARG A 191 -6.21 10.86 -30.29
N PRO A 192 -6.63 9.59 -30.42
CA PRO A 192 -7.00 9.05 -31.71
C PRO A 192 -8.20 9.81 -32.30
N ALA A 193 -8.21 9.99 -33.63
CA ALA A 193 -9.26 10.76 -34.31
C ALA A 193 -10.60 10.01 -34.42
N GLN A 194 -10.55 8.68 -34.36
CA GLN A 194 -11.67 7.82 -34.74
C GLN A 194 -12.25 7.12 -33.52
N ASP A 195 -13.46 7.52 -33.14
CA ASP A 195 -14.28 6.84 -32.13
C ASP A 195 -15.42 6.07 -32.82
N ARG A 196 -15.26 4.75 -32.92
CA ARG A 196 -16.17 3.86 -33.64
C ARG A 196 -16.89 2.91 -32.69
N LEU A 197 -18.18 3.17 -32.50
CA LEU A 197 -19.10 2.22 -31.88
C LEU A 197 -19.88 1.52 -32.98
N TYR A 198 -19.66 0.21 -33.14
CA TYR A 198 -20.44 -0.61 -34.06
C TYR A 198 -21.76 -1.04 -33.42
N LYS A 199 -22.76 -1.29 -34.26
CA LYS A 199 -24.06 -1.83 -33.84
C LYS A 199 -23.88 -3.23 -33.24
N GLU A 200 -24.65 -3.54 -32.21
CA GLU A 200 -24.57 -4.78 -31.43
C GLU A 200 -24.53 -6.06 -32.29
N GLY A 201 -25.33 -6.14 -33.36
CA GLY A 201 -25.41 -7.30 -34.25
C GLY A 201 -24.29 -7.40 -35.30
N PHE A 202 -23.41 -6.40 -35.42
CA PHE A 202 -22.29 -6.46 -36.36
C PHE A 202 -21.14 -7.24 -35.73
N LEU A 203 -20.97 -8.49 -36.15
CA LEU A 203 -19.90 -9.35 -35.63
C LEU A 203 -18.57 -9.03 -36.30
N HIS A 204 -17.52 -8.88 -35.50
CA HIS A 204 -16.17 -8.78 -36.00
C HIS A 204 -15.76 -10.09 -36.69
N GLN A 205 -15.44 -10.01 -37.98
CA GLN A 205 -14.83 -11.09 -38.75
C GLN A 205 -13.61 -10.53 -39.48
N GLU A 206 -12.44 -11.15 -39.34
CA GLU A 206 -11.18 -10.64 -39.93
C GLU A 206 -11.27 -10.40 -41.45
N SER A 207 -12.08 -11.20 -42.16
CA SER A 207 -12.28 -11.09 -43.60
C SER A 207 -13.17 -9.91 -44.03
N VAL A 208 -13.97 -9.33 -43.12
CA VAL A 208 -15.00 -8.32 -43.43
C VAL A 208 -14.82 -7.03 -42.62
N CYS A 209 -14.24 -7.10 -41.42
CA CYS A 209 -14.09 -5.96 -40.53
C CYS A 209 -13.04 -4.96 -41.02
N ASP A 210 -13.34 -3.67 -40.89
CA ASP A 210 -12.45 -2.55 -41.19
C ASP A 210 -12.06 -1.73 -39.95
N CYS A 211 -12.35 -2.29 -38.77
CA CYS A 211 -12.10 -1.72 -37.44
C CYS A 211 -10.65 -1.28 -37.21
N LEU A 212 -9.67 -1.89 -37.90
CA LEU A 212 -8.26 -1.52 -37.83
C LEU A 212 -7.82 -0.55 -38.95
N ARG A 213 -8.69 -0.21 -39.90
CA ARG A 213 -8.39 0.75 -40.98
C ARG A 213 -8.53 2.19 -40.47
N PRO A 214 -7.77 3.17 -41.02
CA PRO A 214 -7.88 4.58 -40.63
C PRO A 214 -9.27 5.19 -40.81
N GLU A 215 -10.03 4.71 -41.78
CA GLU A 215 -11.42 5.11 -42.04
C GLU A 215 -12.28 3.86 -42.20
N SER A 216 -13.50 3.90 -41.67
CA SER A 216 -14.44 2.81 -41.84
C SER A 216 -15.23 2.97 -43.14
N GLN A 217 -15.18 1.94 -43.98
CA GLN A 217 -16.04 1.71 -45.13
C GLN A 217 -17.39 1.08 -44.72
N GLN A 218 -17.51 0.60 -43.49
CA GLN A 218 -18.70 0.01 -42.89
C GLN A 218 -19.58 1.04 -42.15
N GLN A 219 -19.72 2.26 -42.69
CA GLN A 219 -20.46 3.35 -42.01
C GLN A 219 -21.90 2.98 -41.63
N VAL A 220 -22.55 2.13 -42.42
CA VAL A 220 -23.91 1.63 -42.15
C VAL A 220 -24.02 0.81 -40.87
N ASN A 221 -22.91 0.23 -40.41
CA ASN A 221 -22.81 -0.59 -39.20
C ASN A 221 -22.34 0.21 -37.98
N LEU A 222 -22.01 1.49 -38.15
CA LEU A 222 -21.70 2.39 -37.04
C LEU A 222 -22.98 2.92 -36.39
N CYS A 223 -22.94 3.10 -35.08
CA CYS A 223 -23.97 3.80 -34.33
C CYS A 223 -23.88 5.30 -34.61
N SER A 224 -24.97 5.91 -35.07
CA SER A 224 -25.06 7.36 -35.23
C SER A 224 -25.06 8.04 -33.86
N ARG A 225 -24.15 8.99 -33.67
CA ARG A 225 -24.00 9.76 -32.43
C ARG A 225 -23.78 11.23 -32.80
N GLN A 226 -24.41 12.14 -32.07
CA GLN A 226 -24.19 13.57 -32.25
C GLN A 226 -22.77 13.95 -31.82
N ASP A 227 -22.20 14.99 -32.42
CA ASP A 227 -20.94 15.54 -31.92
C ASP A 227 -21.12 16.12 -30.52
N ARG A 228 -20.07 16.02 -29.70
CA ARG A 228 -20.08 16.62 -28.37
C ARG A 228 -19.71 18.09 -28.48
N GLU A 229 -20.52 18.94 -27.87
CA GLU A 229 -20.18 20.33 -27.60
C GLU A 229 -19.30 20.44 -26.35
N GLY A 230 -18.28 21.29 -26.39
CA GLY A 230 -17.38 21.56 -25.26
C GLY A 230 -16.33 20.47 -25.03
N ASP A 231 -16.26 19.97 -23.79
CA ASP A 231 -15.27 18.99 -23.36
C ASP A 231 -15.42 17.65 -24.10
N LEU A 232 -14.34 17.25 -24.74
CA LEU A 232 -14.28 16.02 -25.53
C LEU A 232 -14.23 14.77 -24.66
N VAL A 233 -13.69 14.91 -23.44
CA VAL A 233 -13.60 13.87 -22.42
C VAL A 233 -14.61 14.18 -21.31
N ARG A 234 -15.46 13.21 -20.99
CA ARG A 234 -16.46 13.32 -19.92
C ARG A 234 -16.18 12.36 -18.77
N LEU A 235 -16.61 12.78 -17.58
CA LEU A 235 -16.58 11.97 -16.37
C LEU A 235 -17.93 11.30 -16.16
N PHE A 236 -17.91 9.99 -15.92
CA PHE A 236 -19.08 9.19 -15.54
C PHE A 236 -18.85 8.54 -14.19
N GLN A 237 -19.94 8.24 -13.49
CA GLN A 237 -19.92 7.55 -12.21
C GLN A 237 -20.92 6.41 -12.22
N GLY A 238 -20.50 5.23 -11.80
CA GLY A 238 -21.41 4.11 -11.74
C GLY A 238 -20.74 2.78 -11.46
N GLY A 239 -21.47 1.72 -11.81
CA GLY A 239 -21.01 0.34 -11.66
C GLY A 239 -19.88 0.02 -12.62
N ILE A 240 -18.84 -0.63 -12.11
CA ILE A 240 -17.75 -1.22 -12.89
C ILE A 240 -17.85 -2.74 -12.74
N GLY A 241 -17.92 -3.45 -13.86
CA GLY A 241 -17.81 -4.90 -13.89
C GLY A 241 -16.36 -5.32 -13.70
N SER A 242 -16.08 -6.18 -12.72
CA SER A 242 -14.73 -6.59 -12.35
C SER A 242 -14.60 -8.11 -12.24
N ASP A 243 -13.99 -8.76 -13.21
CA ASP A 243 -13.80 -10.21 -13.19
C ASP A 243 -12.64 -10.64 -14.10
N ASN A 244 -12.19 -11.90 -14.03
CA ASN A 244 -11.07 -12.40 -14.83
C ASN A 244 -11.45 -12.74 -16.29
N HIS A 245 -12.68 -12.41 -16.71
CA HIS A 245 -13.21 -12.74 -18.03
C HIS A 245 -13.26 -11.50 -18.93
N VAL A 246 -12.50 -11.47 -20.02
CA VAL A 246 -12.56 -10.35 -20.97
C VAL A 246 -13.87 -10.40 -21.78
N ILE A 247 -14.66 -9.33 -21.74
CA ILE A 247 -15.86 -9.20 -22.57
C ILE A 247 -15.46 -8.77 -24.00
N LYS A 248 -15.80 -9.60 -25.00
CA LYS A 248 -15.62 -9.33 -26.43
C LYS A 248 -16.90 -9.56 -27.25
N ASN A 249 -18.05 -9.62 -26.60
CA ASN A 249 -19.34 -9.86 -27.25
C ASN A 249 -20.30 -8.73 -26.84
N ALA A 250 -20.74 -7.95 -27.83
CA ALA A 250 -21.59 -6.78 -27.62
C ALA A 250 -22.95 -7.12 -26.99
N HIS A 251 -23.56 -8.25 -27.36
CA HIS A 251 -24.82 -8.70 -26.79
C HIS A 251 -24.67 -9.04 -25.30
N ASN A 252 -23.69 -9.88 -24.96
CA ASN A 252 -23.39 -10.23 -23.57
C ASN A 252 -23.02 -8.99 -22.75
N ARG A 253 -22.23 -8.07 -23.34
CA ARG A 253 -21.87 -6.78 -22.73
C ARG A 253 -23.12 -5.98 -22.36
N ASP A 254 -24.05 -5.82 -23.28
CA ASP A 254 -25.25 -4.99 -23.11
C ASP A 254 -26.24 -5.62 -22.13
N ASP A 255 -26.43 -6.93 -22.20
CA ASP A 255 -27.29 -7.69 -21.28
C ASP A 255 -26.81 -7.61 -19.83
N ILE A 256 -25.51 -7.89 -19.60
CA ILE A 256 -24.91 -7.80 -18.27
C ILE A 256 -24.94 -6.34 -17.77
N ALA A 257 -24.61 -5.38 -18.64
CA ALA A 257 -24.59 -3.97 -18.26
C ALA A 257 -25.97 -3.47 -17.85
N LYS A 258 -27.02 -3.86 -18.58
CA LYS A 258 -28.40 -3.52 -18.27
C LYS A 258 -28.88 -4.17 -16.97
N LYS A 259 -28.59 -5.47 -16.78
CA LYS A 259 -29.01 -6.24 -15.59
C LYS A 259 -28.32 -5.73 -14.32
N GLU A 260 -27.02 -5.51 -14.37
CA GLU A 260 -26.19 -5.20 -13.20
C GLU A 260 -25.91 -3.70 -13.02
N LYS A 261 -26.35 -2.86 -13.97
CA LYS A 261 -26.13 -1.41 -14.03
C LYS A 261 -24.64 -1.05 -14.09
N ILE A 262 -23.91 -1.71 -14.98
CA ILE A 262 -22.48 -1.52 -15.23
C ILE A 262 -22.27 -0.53 -16.39
N LEU A 263 -21.26 0.32 -16.26
CA LEU A 263 -20.84 1.31 -17.26
C LEU A 263 -19.58 0.90 -18.04
N CYS A 264 -18.69 0.12 -17.41
CA CYS A 264 -17.49 -0.40 -18.05
C CYS A 264 -17.00 -1.69 -17.37
N TYR A 265 -16.14 -2.43 -18.06
CA TYR A 265 -15.57 -3.72 -17.64
C TYR A 265 -14.05 -3.64 -17.53
N GLU A 266 -13.53 -4.13 -16.41
CA GLU A 266 -12.10 -4.28 -16.10
C GLU A 266 -11.89 -5.58 -15.28
N MET A 267 -10.65 -5.87 -14.84
CA MET A 267 -10.32 -7.21 -14.32
C MET A 267 -9.70 -7.22 -12.92
N GLU A 268 -9.59 -6.09 -12.21
CA GLU A 268 -8.77 -6.02 -11.01
C GLU A 268 -9.46 -5.51 -9.75
N ALA A 269 -10.41 -4.58 -9.87
CA ALA A 269 -10.95 -3.84 -8.73
C ALA A 269 -11.53 -4.74 -7.62
N ALA A 270 -12.24 -5.82 -7.98
CA ALA A 270 -12.84 -6.73 -7.02
C ALA A 270 -11.82 -7.31 -6.04
N GLY A 271 -10.64 -7.71 -6.52
CA GLY A 271 -9.60 -8.28 -5.66
C GLY A 271 -8.84 -7.24 -4.85
N VAL A 272 -8.58 -6.07 -5.44
CA VAL A 272 -7.90 -4.97 -4.72
C VAL A 272 -8.73 -4.49 -3.54
N MET A 273 -10.05 -4.37 -3.72
CA MET A 273 -10.99 -3.93 -2.69
C MET A 273 -11.14 -4.93 -1.53
N ASP A 274 -10.76 -6.19 -1.70
CA ASP A 274 -10.70 -7.16 -0.59
C ASP A 274 -9.50 -6.92 0.33
N ILE A 275 -8.48 -6.21 -0.16
CA ILE A 275 -7.23 -5.96 0.58
C ILE A 275 -7.20 -4.56 1.19
N THR A 276 -7.72 -3.55 0.50
CA THR A 276 -7.56 -2.15 0.91
C THR A 276 -8.69 -1.29 0.35
N PRO A 277 -9.08 -0.19 1.04
CA PRO A 277 -9.96 0.80 0.44
C PRO A 277 -9.42 1.25 -0.91
N CYS A 278 -10.27 1.19 -1.94
CA CYS A 278 -9.85 1.43 -3.31
C CYS A 278 -10.92 2.19 -4.08
N LEU A 279 -10.48 3.17 -4.88
CA LEU A 279 -11.30 3.85 -5.87
C LEU A 279 -10.80 3.48 -7.28
N PRO A 280 -11.57 2.71 -8.05
CA PRO A 280 -11.24 2.43 -9.45
C PRO A 280 -11.54 3.63 -10.34
N ILE A 281 -10.57 4.02 -11.16
CA ILE A 281 -10.65 5.14 -12.11
C ILE A 281 -10.26 4.60 -13.48
N ARG A 282 -11.23 4.50 -14.38
CA ARG A 282 -11.06 3.76 -15.63
C ARG A 282 -11.25 4.65 -16.85
N GLY A 283 -10.19 4.81 -17.63
CA GLY A 283 -10.22 5.45 -18.94
C GLY A 283 -10.74 4.47 -19.98
N ILE A 284 -11.65 4.91 -20.83
CA ILE A 284 -12.31 4.03 -21.80
C ILE A 284 -11.42 3.86 -23.04
N SER A 285 -10.95 2.63 -23.26
CA SER A 285 -10.06 2.28 -24.37
C SER A 285 -10.74 1.51 -25.49
N ASP A 286 -11.84 0.83 -25.19
CA ASP A 286 -12.60 0.03 -26.15
C ASP A 286 -14.07 -0.06 -25.72
N TYR A 287 -14.88 -0.78 -26.51
CA TYR A 287 -16.32 -0.97 -26.26
C TYR A 287 -16.69 -2.35 -25.75
N ALA A 288 -15.74 -3.10 -25.16
CA ALA A 288 -15.97 -4.44 -24.66
C ALA A 288 -16.69 -5.34 -25.70
N ASP A 289 -16.27 -5.24 -26.96
CA ASP A 289 -16.84 -5.99 -28.08
C ASP A 289 -15.76 -6.62 -28.95
N GLY A 290 -16.17 -7.21 -30.06
CA GLY A 290 -15.25 -7.87 -30.99
C GLY A 290 -14.31 -6.90 -31.74
N HIS A 291 -14.56 -5.59 -31.69
CA HIS A 291 -13.83 -4.58 -32.47
C HIS A 291 -12.69 -3.90 -31.69
N LYS A 292 -12.35 -4.45 -30.52
CA LYS A 292 -11.27 -3.95 -29.67
C LYS A 292 -9.94 -3.81 -30.41
N ASN A 293 -9.28 -2.67 -30.21
CA ASN A 293 -7.90 -2.41 -30.63
C ASN A 293 -7.15 -1.63 -29.53
N ASP A 294 -5.84 -1.46 -29.71
CA ASP A 294 -4.97 -0.88 -28.67
C ASP A 294 -4.68 0.62 -28.90
N ASP A 295 -5.23 1.25 -29.95
CA ASP A 295 -4.89 2.63 -30.36
C ASP A 295 -5.23 3.66 -29.27
N TRP A 296 -6.29 3.40 -28.51
CA TRP A 296 -6.78 4.27 -27.44
C TRP A 296 -6.10 4.04 -26.09
N HIS A 297 -5.32 2.96 -25.91
CA HIS A 297 -4.80 2.56 -24.60
C HIS A 297 -4.00 3.67 -23.92
N LEU A 298 -3.08 4.32 -24.64
CA LEU A 298 -2.24 5.39 -24.07
C LEU A 298 -3.07 6.63 -23.71
N TYR A 299 -3.95 7.08 -24.61
CA TYR A 299 -4.78 8.26 -24.36
C TYR A 299 -5.77 8.03 -23.22
N ALA A 300 -6.46 6.89 -23.21
CA ALA A 300 -7.40 6.50 -22.16
C ALA A 300 -6.70 6.36 -20.80
N ALA A 301 -5.53 5.73 -20.76
CA ALA A 301 -4.71 5.66 -19.55
C ALA A 301 -4.32 7.05 -19.03
N LEU A 302 -3.95 7.97 -19.94
CA LEU A 302 -3.66 9.36 -19.56
C LEU A 302 -4.90 10.07 -19.03
N ALA A 303 -6.06 9.93 -19.67
CA ALA A 303 -7.31 10.53 -19.22
C ALA A 303 -7.67 10.08 -17.79
N ALA A 304 -7.56 8.77 -17.51
CA ALA A 304 -7.75 8.21 -16.17
C ALA A 304 -6.74 8.78 -15.15
N ALA A 305 -5.45 8.83 -15.52
CA ALA A 305 -4.40 9.37 -14.66
C ALA A 305 -4.57 10.87 -14.37
N VAL A 306 -5.03 11.65 -15.34
CA VAL A 306 -5.32 13.07 -15.16
C VAL A 306 -6.55 13.26 -14.29
N CYS A 307 -7.60 12.45 -14.47
CA CYS A 307 -8.76 12.47 -13.57
C CYS A 307 -8.35 12.16 -12.12
N ALA A 308 -7.53 11.13 -11.90
CA ALA A 308 -6.98 10.79 -10.60
C ALA A 308 -6.13 11.92 -10.02
N ARG A 309 -5.35 12.61 -10.87
CA ARG A 309 -4.58 13.81 -10.48
C ARG A 309 -5.49 14.93 -9.99
N GLU A 310 -6.53 15.27 -10.74
CA GLU A 310 -7.46 16.34 -10.35
C GLU A 310 -8.29 15.95 -9.11
N LEU A 311 -8.60 14.67 -8.91
CA LEU A 311 -9.20 14.17 -7.67
C LEU A 311 -8.30 14.46 -6.47
N LEU A 312 -7.01 14.13 -6.54
CA LEU A 312 -6.06 14.41 -5.46
C LEU A 312 -5.87 15.90 -5.22
N LEU A 313 -5.95 16.75 -6.25
CA LEU A 313 -5.92 18.20 -6.08
C LEU A 313 -7.19 18.79 -5.45
N SER A 314 -8.29 18.04 -5.42
CA SER A 314 -9.56 18.48 -4.85
C SER A 314 -9.64 18.24 -3.34
N VAL A 315 -8.76 17.39 -2.80
CA VAL A 315 -8.81 16.97 -1.38
C VAL A 315 -7.46 17.25 -0.71
N PRO A 316 -7.38 17.97 0.41
CA PRO A 316 -6.13 18.20 1.12
C PRO A 316 -5.62 16.94 1.85
N PRO A 317 -4.29 16.77 2.04
CA PRO A 317 -3.72 15.62 2.74
C PRO A 317 -4.22 15.45 4.18
N GLN A 318 -4.60 16.54 4.85
CA GLN A 318 -5.15 16.51 6.20
C GLN A 318 -6.49 15.78 6.28
N ILE A 319 -7.30 15.85 5.22
CA ILE A 319 -8.55 15.07 5.12
C ILE A 319 -8.20 13.60 4.86
N VAL A 320 -7.28 13.31 3.94
CA VAL A 320 -6.82 11.93 3.68
C VAL A 320 -6.26 11.28 4.95
N ALA A 321 -5.50 12.01 5.76
CA ALA A 321 -4.92 11.49 7.00
C ALA A 321 -5.98 11.00 8.02
N GLN A 322 -7.20 11.57 7.96
CA GLN A 322 -8.34 11.20 8.80
C GLN A 322 -9.08 9.96 8.29
N PHE A 323 -8.80 9.49 7.07
CA PHE A 323 -9.43 8.28 6.56
C PHE A 323 -9.01 7.09 7.45
N PRO A 324 -9.90 6.09 7.63
CA PRO A 324 -9.60 4.93 8.45
C PRO A 324 -8.28 4.26 8.04
N LEU A 325 -7.39 4.07 9.00
CA LEU A 325 -6.17 3.30 8.81
C LEU A 325 -6.43 1.84 9.19
N THR A 326 -6.55 0.97 8.19
CA THR A 326 -6.58 -0.47 8.42
C THR A 326 -5.14 -0.98 8.53
N LEU A 327 -4.71 -1.35 9.73
CA LEU A 327 -3.37 -1.88 9.97
C LEU A 327 -3.46 -3.28 10.59
N ALA A 328 -3.02 -4.30 9.87
CA ALA A 328 -2.98 -5.67 10.37
C ALA A 328 -1.61 -5.96 11.00
N GLY A 329 -1.59 -6.71 12.12
CA GLY A 329 -0.35 -6.96 12.87
C GLY A 329 0.74 -7.70 12.09
N ASN A 330 0.39 -8.49 11.07
CA ASN A 330 1.35 -9.11 10.16
C ASN A 330 1.96 -8.11 9.15
N LEU A 331 1.25 -7.03 8.80
CA LEU A 331 1.80 -5.99 7.92
C LEU A 331 2.80 -5.11 8.68
N VAL A 332 2.53 -4.81 9.95
CA VAL A 332 3.49 -4.13 10.82
C VAL A 332 4.77 -4.95 10.93
N ASP A 333 4.64 -6.24 11.25
CA ASP A 333 5.78 -7.16 11.32
C ASP A 333 6.62 -7.16 10.03
N ARG A 334 5.98 -7.26 8.86
CA ARG A 334 6.66 -7.19 7.57
C ARG A 334 7.35 -5.83 7.36
N TYR A 335 6.71 -4.71 7.71
CA TYR A 335 7.31 -3.38 7.59
C TYR A 335 8.58 -3.28 8.44
N ILE A 336 8.51 -3.67 9.71
CA ILE A 336 9.65 -3.63 10.64
C ILE A 336 10.78 -4.55 10.18
N THR A 337 10.47 -5.81 9.89
CA THR A 337 11.46 -6.82 9.47
C THR A 337 12.11 -6.47 8.12
N GLY A 338 11.44 -5.67 7.28
CA GLY A 338 12.00 -5.12 6.05
C GLY A 338 13.27 -4.28 6.25
N ALA A 339 13.35 -3.43 7.29
CA ALA A 339 14.57 -2.66 7.60
C ALA A 339 15.75 -3.54 7.98
N VAL A 340 15.45 -4.65 8.64
CA VAL A 340 16.46 -5.57 9.15
C VAL A 340 17.02 -6.45 8.02
N SER A 341 16.17 -6.85 7.09
CA SER A 341 16.48 -7.95 6.16
C SER A 341 17.07 -7.51 4.82
N THR A 342 17.33 -6.21 4.61
CA THR A 342 17.66 -5.66 3.29
C THR A 342 19.06 -5.02 3.22
N PRO A 343 20.15 -5.81 3.29
CA PRO A 343 21.52 -5.28 3.31
C PRO A 343 21.94 -4.58 2.00
N ASN A 344 21.28 -4.88 0.88
CA ASN A 344 21.61 -4.36 -0.45
C ASN A 344 20.73 -3.18 -0.90
N ALA A 345 19.83 -2.67 -0.05
CA ALA A 345 19.02 -1.50 -0.41
C ALA A 345 19.87 -0.23 -0.52
N PHE A 346 20.92 -0.13 0.31
CA PHE A 346 21.67 1.11 0.51
C PHE A 346 22.79 1.30 -0.51
N SER A 347 23.00 2.54 -0.92
CA SER A 347 23.97 2.91 -1.95
C SER A 347 24.84 4.10 -1.50
N GLY A 348 25.98 4.29 -2.16
CA GLY A 348 26.95 5.33 -1.80
C GLY A 348 28.15 4.79 -1.02
N ASN A 349 28.89 5.72 -0.39
CA ASN A 349 30.03 5.36 0.46
C ASN A 349 29.56 4.72 1.79
N GLU A 350 30.49 4.16 2.56
CA GLU A 350 30.14 3.45 3.80
C GLU A 350 29.41 4.34 4.82
N ILE A 351 29.77 5.62 4.94
CA ILE A 351 29.06 6.56 5.84
C ILE A 351 27.61 6.75 5.40
N GLU A 352 27.37 6.85 4.10
CA GLU A 352 26.03 7.04 3.54
C GLU A 352 25.15 5.80 3.73
N LYS A 353 25.70 4.60 3.52
CA LYS A 353 24.99 3.35 3.81
C LYS A 353 24.59 3.24 5.28
N LEU A 354 25.48 3.60 6.19
CA LEU A 354 25.20 3.58 7.64
C LEU A 354 24.14 4.60 8.03
N ARG A 355 24.14 5.78 7.39
CA ARG A 355 23.11 6.80 7.58
C ARG A 355 21.74 6.28 7.12
N GLN A 356 21.66 5.73 5.91
CA GLN A 356 20.41 5.20 5.36
C GLN A 356 19.87 4.03 6.20
N MET A 357 20.74 3.14 6.68
CA MET A 357 20.38 2.07 7.61
C MET A 357 19.78 2.62 8.91
N ARG A 358 20.44 3.60 9.54
CA ARG A 358 19.94 4.26 10.76
C ARG A 358 18.58 4.90 10.51
N ASP A 359 18.45 5.70 9.45
CA ASP A 359 17.22 6.45 9.15
C ASP A 359 16.04 5.48 8.95
N SER A 360 16.28 4.37 8.25
CA SER A 360 15.30 3.30 8.07
C SER A 360 14.85 2.64 9.39
N LEU A 361 15.77 2.45 10.35
CA LEU A 361 15.46 1.90 11.68
C LEU A 361 14.69 2.91 12.54
N MET A 362 15.10 4.18 12.51
CA MET A 362 14.47 5.24 13.31
C MET A 362 13.06 5.55 12.82
N GLU A 363 12.84 5.56 11.51
CA GLU A 363 11.48 5.70 10.96
C GLU A 363 10.51 4.64 11.51
N ARG A 364 10.98 3.40 11.61
CA ARG A 364 10.21 2.27 12.13
C ARG A 364 10.01 2.34 13.62
N HIS A 365 11.01 2.81 14.35
CA HIS A 365 10.89 3.10 15.77
C HIS A 365 9.81 4.13 16.03
N ASP A 366 9.85 5.26 15.34
CA ASP A 366 8.90 6.36 15.53
C ASP A 366 7.48 5.92 15.19
N PHE A 367 7.32 5.10 14.14
CA PHE A 367 6.05 4.48 13.81
C PHE A 367 5.53 3.54 14.92
N LEU A 368 6.39 2.68 15.49
CA LEU A 368 6.00 1.82 16.61
C LEU A 368 5.67 2.63 17.86
N GLU A 369 6.42 3.67 18.16
CA GLU A 369 6.16 4.57 19.29
C GLU A 369 4.75 5.17 19.21
N GLU A 370 4.39 5.67 18.02
CA GLU A 370 3.07 6.25 17.78
C GLU A 370 1.93 5.22 17.95
N LEU A 371 2.17 3.95 17.59
CA LEU A 371 1.20 2.87 17.80
C LEU A 371 1.13 2.42 19.27
N MET A 372 2.26 2.31 19.94
CA MET A 372 2.36 1.76 21.30
C MET A 372 1.87 2.74 22.35
N VAL A 373 2.31 4.00 22.31
CA VAL A 373 2.07 4.97 23.39
C VAL A 373 0.58 5.17 23.72
N PRO A 374 -0.34 5.31 22.76
CA PRO A 374 -1.77 5.40 23.04
C PRO A 374 -2.33 4.14 23.73
N GLU A 375 -1.91 2.96 23.29
CA GLU A 375 -2.37 1.69 23.87
C GLU A 375 -1.82 1.49 25.30
N LEU A 376 -0.56 1.86 25.54
CA LEU A 376 0.04 1.86 26.88
C LEU A 376 -0.72 2.78 27.85
N ARG A 377 -1.21 3.94 27.37
CA ARG A 377 -2.05 4.84 28.17
C ARG A 377 -3.41 4.22 28.46
N LYS A 378 -4.09 3.66 27.46
CA LYS A 378 -5.42 3.03 27.60
C LYS A 378 -5.42 1.86 28.58
N MET A 379 -4.33 1.09 28.67
CA MET A 379 -4.23 -0.03 29.61
C MET A 379 -4.35 0.39 31.09
N LYS A 380 -4.16 1.66 31.43
CA LYS A 380 -4.37 2.15 32.79
C LYS A 380 -5.86 2.30 33.16
N ASP A 381 -6.74 2.37 32.16
CA ASP A 381 -8.12 2.86 32.33
C ASP A 381 -9.22 1.85 31.94
N LYS A 382 -8.88 0.59 31.59
CA LYS A 382 -9.80 -0.39 30.96
C LYS A 382 -10.22 -1.60 31.81
N SER A 383 -11.31 -2.26 31.39
CA SER A 383 -11.91 -3.47 31.99
C SER A 383 -11.33 -4.79 31.44
N ARG A 384 -11.68 -5.92 32.10
CA ARG A 384 -11.07 -7.26 31.99
C ARG A 384 -10.90 -7.84 30.57
N ASP A 385 -11.95 -7.90 29.77
CA ASP A 385 -11.93 -8.61 28.46
C ASP A 385 -11.16 -7.84 27.37
N ASP A 386 -11.06 -6.52 27.51
CA ASP A 386 -10.24 -5.67 26.64
C ASP A 386 -8.74 -5.83 26.93
N ILE A 387 -8.35 -6.26 28.13
CA ILE A 387 -6.94 -6.25 28.56
C ILE A 387 -6.14 -7.38 27.89
N GLU A 388 -6.72 -8.57 27.67
CA GLU A 388 -5.98 -9.70 27.06
C GLU A 388 -5.61 -9.42 25.60
N ASN A 389 -6.56 -8.94 24.80
CA ASN A 389 -6.30 -8.59 23.39
C ASN A 389 -5.29 -7.44 23.27
N VAL A 390 -5.40 -6.42 24.13
CA VAL A 390 -4.46 -5.29 24.15
C VAL A 390 -3.07 -5.75 24.60
N ARG A 391 -2.99 -6.67 25.57
CA ARG A 391 -1.73 -7.25 26.04
C ARG A 391 -0.98 -7.95 24.91
N ASP A 392 -1.64 -8.84 24.18
CA ASP A 392 -0.99 -9.62 23.11
C ASP A 392 -0.48 -8.69 22.00
N GLY A 393 -1.25 -7.66 21.66
CA GLY A 393 -0.83 -6.61 20.75
C GLY A 393 0.40 -5.85 21.24
N VAL A 394 0.40 -5.40 22.50
CA VAL A 394 1.54 -4.66 23.09
C VAL A 394 2.79 -5.52 23.20
N GLN A 395 2.65 -6.80 23.56
CA GLN A 395 3.78 -7.73 23.63
C GLN A 395 4.40 -7.92 22.24
N LYS A 396 3.57 -8.11 21.21
CA LYS A 396 4.07 -8.21 19.83
C LYS A 396 4.81 -6.94 19.38
N LEU A 397 4.29 -5.76 19.69
CA LEU A 397 4.96 -4.48 19.36
C LEU A 397 6.29 -4.34 20.12
N LYS A 398 6.37 -4.80 21.38
CA LYS A 398 7.60 -4.83 22.18
C LYS A 398 8.65 -5.77 21.57
N ASP A 399 8.25 -6.92 21.04
CA ASP A 399 9.15 -7.87 20.40
C ASP A 399 9.76 -7.26 19.10
N LEU A 400 8.92 -6.56 18.33
CA LEU A 400 9.36 -5.79 17.15
C LEU A 400 10.32 -4.65 17.53
N GLN A 401 10.00 -3.92 18.59
CA GLN A 401 10.87 -2.86 19.11
C GLN A 401 12.23 -3.41 19.57
N SER A 402 12.23 -4.54 20.28
CA SER A 402 13.44 -5.22 20.74
C SER A 402 14.32 -5.65 19.55
N THR A 403 13.69 -6.08 18.46
CA THR A 403 14.37 -6.42 17.21
C THR A 403 15.09 -5.19 16.63
N LEU A 404 14.39 -4.06 16.47
CA LEU A 404 15.01 -2.81 15.99
C LEU A 404 16.18 -2.37 16.88
N LYS A 405 16.04 -2.48 18.20
CA LYS A 405 17.09 -2.13 19.18
C LYS A 405 18.37 -2.95 18.98
N ILE A 406 18.24 -4.25 18.72
CA ILE A 406 19.40 -5.11 18.43
C ILE A 406 20.13 -4.62 17.17
N HIS A 407 19.39 -4.27 16.11
CA HIS A 407 20.01 -3.78 14.87
C HIS A 407 20.65 -2.40 15.02
N LEU A 408 20.12 -1.54 15.87
CA LEU A 408 20.79 -0.27 16.20
C LEU A 408 22.08 -0.49 16.99
N GLN A 409 22.14 -1.50 17.87
CA GLN A 409 23.38 -1.91 18.54
C GLN A 409 24.38 -2.53 17.57
N ASP A 410 23.92 -3.27 16.56
CA ASP A 410 24.78 -3.77 15.48
C ASP A 410 25.41 -2.62 14.71
N LEU A 411 24.65 -1.54 14.49
CA LEU A 411 25.15 -0.33 13.85
C LEU A 411 26.22 0.37 14.70
N ASP A 412 26.02 0.52 16.02
CA ASP A 412 27.05 1.03 16.94
C ASP A 412 28.32 0.16 16.90
N ARG A 413 28.17 -1.17 16.91
CA ARG A 413 29.31 -2.09 16.78
C ARG A 413 30.03 -1.94 15.44
N PHE A 414 29.30 -1.71 14.35
CA PHE A 414 29.89 -1.49 13.03
C PHE A 414 30.63 -0.15 12.96
N LEU A 415 30.05 0.91 13.54
CA LEU A 415 30.72 2.21 13.66
C LEU A 415 32.04 2.07 14.40
N LYS A 416 32.06 1.41 15.58
CA LYS A 416 33.28 1.19 16.36
C LYS A 416 34.39 0.46 15.60
N ARG A 417 34.05 -0.43 14.65
CA ARG A 417 35.04 -1.09 13.79
C ARG A 417 35.66 -0.16 12.76
N HIS A 418 34.99 0.94 12.45
CA HIS A 418 35.41 1.97 11.51
C HIS A 418 35.86 3.26 12.23
N ASP A 419 36.34 3.14 13.47
CA ASP A 419 36.88 4.29 14.23
C ASP A 419 38.13 4.89 13.56
N ASP A 420 38.77 4.18 12.61
CA ASP A 420 39.82 4.70 11.74
C ASP A 420 39.34 5.88 10.89
N LEU A 421 38.04 5.97 10.56
CA LEU A 421 37.47 7.12 9.86
C LEU A 421 37.54 8.43 10.69
N LEU A 422 37.69 8.35 12.02
CA LEU A 422 37.98 9.52 12.87
C LEU A 422 39.36 10.10 12.62
N LEU A 423 40.26 9.31 12.04
CA LEU A 423 41.63 9.69 11.70
C LEU A 423 41.77 10.01 10.20
N SER A 424 40.67 9.99 9.43
CA SER A 424 40.69 10.31 7.99
C SER A 424 41.31 11.68 7.75
N GLU A 425 42.22 11.77 6.78
CA GLU A 425 42.87 13.01 6.37
C GLU A 425 41.87 14.04 5.83
N ASP A 426 40.74 13.58 5.27
CA ASP A 426 39.66 14.43 4.81
C ASP A 426 38.81 14.95 6.01
N PRO A 427 38.83 16.26 6.29
CA PRO A 427 38.06 16.84 7.39
C PRO A 427 36.55 16.69 7.22
N VAL A 428 36.03 16.62 5.99
CA VAL A 428 34.59 16.46 5.70
C VAL A 428 34.12 15.08 6.12
N VAL A 429 34.87 14.04 5.75
CA VAL A 429 34.59 12.64 6.12
C VAL A 429 34.63 12.48 7.65
N ARG A 430 35.65 13.04 8.28
CA ARG A 430 35.85 12.98 9.73
C ARG A 430 34.70 13.59 10.51
N GLU A 431 34.26 14.79 10.11
CA GLU A 431 33.16 15.49 10.78
C GLU A 431 31.81 14.81 10.52
N ALA A 432 31.58 14.32 9.30
CA ALA A 432 30.39 13.56 8.96
C ALA A 432 30.28 12.28 9.80
N TYR A 433 31.38 11.55 9.98
CA TYR A 433 31.43 10.34 10.80
C TYR A 433 31.19 10.66 12.30
N LYS A 434 31.84 11.70 12.86
CA LYS A 434 31.60 12.12 14.25
C LYS A 434 30.13 12.41 14.52
N LYS A 435 29.49 13.19 13.64
CA LYS A 435 28.07 13.53 13.74
C LYS A 435 27.20 12.27 13.70
N LEU A 436 27.46 11.37 12.75
CA LEU A 436 26.72 10.11 12.62
C LEU A 436 26.86 9.25 13.88
N LYS A 437 28.08 9.11 14.42
CA LYS A 437 28.35 8.37 15.65
C LYS A 437 27.58 8.92 16.85
N THR A 438 27.58 10.25 17.04
CA THR A 438 26.78 10.89 18.09
C THR A 438 25.28 10.66 17.92
N GLN A 439 24.76 10.68 16.69
CA GLN A 439 23.35 10.43 16.42
C GLN A 439 22.95 9.00 16.79
N VAL A 440 23.71 7.99 16.34
CA VAL A 440 23.42 6.58 16.65
C VAL A 440 23.40 6.31 18.16
N TYR A 441 24.27 6.96 18.96
CA TYR A 441 24.20 6.84 20.42
C TYR A 441 22.91 7.41 21.02
N ARG A 442 22.49 8.60 20.58
CA ARG A 442 21.25 9.23 21.05
C ARG A 442 20.01 8.40 20.67
N ASP A 443 20.00 7.89 19.45
CA ASP A 443 18.95 7.02 18.94
C ASP A 443 18.86 5.72 19.76
N GLY A 444 20.02 5.19 20.17
CA GLY A 444 20.13 4.06 21.08
C GLY A 444 19.44 4.31 22.41
N GLU A 445 19.72 5.45 23.05
CA GLU A 445 19.07 5.87 24.30
C GLU A 445 17.56 6.07 24.14
N ALA A 446 17.11 6.66 23.01
CA ALA A 446 15.69 6.85 22.73
C ALA A 446 14.94 5.51 22.65
N MET A 447 15.51 4.53 21.93
CA MET A 447 14.94 3.17 21.86
C MET A 447 14.88 2.48 23.24
N GLU A 448 15.82 2.76 24.15
CA GLU A 448 15.77 2.19 25.51
C GLU A 448 14.59 2.75 26.33
N LYS A 449 14.39 4.08 26.30
CA LYS A 449 13.33 4.76 27.06
C LYS A 449 11.94 4.24 26.74
N LEU A 450 11.62 4.05 25.46
CA LEU A 450 10.29 3.54 25.07
C LEU A 450 10.09 2.09 25.53
N SER A 451 11.16 1.27 25.53
CA SER A 451 11.11 -0.11 26.02
C SER A 451 10.85 -0.17 27.53
N GLU A 452 11.49 0.72 28.30
CA GLU A 452 11.24 0.89 29.74
C GLU A 452 9.79 1.30 30.01
N LEU A 453 9.27 2.28 29.27
CA LEU A 453 7.88 2.73 29.41
C LEU A 453 6.87 1.59 29.17
N ALA A 454 7.10 0.77 28.15
CA ALA A 454 6.27 -0.39 27.85
C ALA A 454 6.34 -1.44 28.97
N GLN A 455 7.53 -1.69 29.52
CA GLN A 455 7.75 -2.62 30.62
C GLN A 455 7.05 -2.17 31.91
N ASP A 456 7.19 -0.91 32.29
CA ASP A 456 6.57 -0.34 33.48
C ASP A 456 5.04 -0.39 33.41
N SER A 457 4.49 -0.06 32.24
CA SER A 457 3.04 -0.08 32.01
C SER A 457 2.48 -1.50 32.15
N LEU A 458 3.12 -2.50 31.55
CA LEU A 458 2.70 -3.91 31.69
C LEU A 458 2.84 -4.42 33.14
N GLN A 459 3.90 -4.04 33.85
CA GLN A 459 4.10 -4.43 35.24
C GLN A 459 3.03 -3.81 36.15
N ALA A 460 2.67 -2.54 35.94
CA ALA A 460 1.62 -1.85 36.67
C ALA A 460 0.25 -2.52 36.45
N THR A 461 -0.11 -2.80 35.20
CA THR A 461 -1.36 -3.51 34.86
C THR A 461 -1.38 -4.91 35.46
N GLY A 462 -0.26 -5.64 35.42
CA GLY A 462 -0.13 -6.95 36.05
C GLY A 462 -0.36 -6.92 37.57
N LYS A 463 0.19 -5.91 38.26
CA LYS A 463 -0.04 -5.71 39.70
C LYS A 463 -1.51 -5.41 40.01
N MET A 464 -2.16 -4.56 39.21
CA MET A 464 -3.58 -4.21 39.38
C MET A 464 -4.48 -5.44 39.21
N LEU A 465 -4.29 -6.22 38.16
CA LEU A 465 -5.07 -7.44 37.92
C LEU A 465 -4.85 -8.50 39.01
N ARG A 466 -3.61 -8.62 39.51
CA ARG A 466 -3.31 -9.53 40.62
C ARG A 466 -4.07 -9.14 41.89
N GLY A 467 -4.08 -7.85 42.23
CA GLY A 467 -4.82 -7.32 43.38
C GLY A 467 -6.33 -7.54 43.25
N LEU A 468 -6.92 -7.15 42.12
CA LEU A 468 -8.33 -7.41 41.82
C LEU A 468 -8.68 -8.91 41.88
N GLY A 469 -7.77 -9.78 41.45
CA GLY A 469 -8.00 -11.22 41.45
C GLY A 469 -8.01 -11.82 42.84
N GLN A 470 -7.19 -11.27 43.73
CA GLN A 470 -7.20 -11.61 45.15
C GLN A 470 -8.50 -11.12 45.83
N ASP A 471 -8.90 -9.87 45.57
CA ASP A 471 -10.10 -9.26 46.16
C ASP A 471 -11.39 -9.97 45.71
N LEU A 472 -11.48 -10.32 44.42
CA LEU A 472 -12.63 -11.02 43.84
C LEU A 472 -12.57 -12.55 44.02
N LYS A 473 -11.54 -13.08 44.69
CA LYS A 473 -11.24 -14.53 44.78
C LYS A 473 -11.25 -15.23 43.42
N ASN A 474 -10.84 -14.52 42.37
CA ASN A 474 -10.78 -15.02 41.01
C ASN A 474 -9.35 -15.49 40.70
N ARG A 475 -9.16 -16.81 40.74
CA ARG A 475 -7.84 -17.45 40.58
C ARG A 475 -7.22 -17.17 39.22
N ASP A 476 -8.03 -17.15 38.16
CA ASP A 476 -7.57 -16.88 36.79
C ASP A 476 -7.07 -15.43 36.65
N LEU A 477 -7.77 -14.47 37.28
CA LEU A 477 -7.37 -13.05 37.27
C LEU A 477 -6.04 -12.83 38.03
N SER A 478 -5.86 -13.54 39.14
CA SER A 478 -4.61 -13.50 39.92
C SER A 478 -3.43 -14.13 39.17
N ILE A 479 -3.67 -15.23 38.44
CA ILE A 479 -2.68 -15.87 37.58
C ILE A 479 -2.34 -14.94 36.40
N ALA A 480 -3.32 -14.36 35.71
CA ALA A 480 -3.11 -13.42 34.61
C ALA A 480 -2.25 -12.22 35.03
N GLY A 481 -2.55 -11.61 36.19
CA GLY A 481 -1.74 -10.53 36.77
C GLY A 481 -0.34 -10.97 37.22
N THR A 482 -0.18 -12.25 37.60
CA THR A 482 1.12 -12.83 37.92
C THR A 482 2.00 -13.02 36.69
N VAL A 483 1.44 -13.59 35.62
CA VAL A 483 2.14 -13.75 34.34
C VAL A 483 2.48 -12.39 33.76
N LEU A 484 1.56 -11.41 33.76
CA LEU A 484 1.79 -10.05 33.27
C LEU A 484 2.95 -9.34 33.99
N GLY A 485 2.97 -9.40 35.32
CA GLY A 485 4.07 -8.82 36.11
C GLY A 485 5.42 -9.51 35.85
N ALA A 486 5.41 -10.84 35.68
CA ALA A 486 6.61 -11.63 35.44
C ALA A 486 7.16 -11.47 34.00
N SER A 487 6.32 -11.31 32.99
CA SER A 487 6.73 -11.05 31.59
C SER A 487 7.51 -9.73 31.46
N GLY A 488 7.17 -8.72 32.25
CA GLY A 488 7.92 -7.46 32.36
C GLY A 488 9.34 -7.67 32.91
N GLU A 489 9.47 -8.46 33.97
CA GLU A 489 10.74 -8.70 34.69
C GLU A 489 11.66 -9.73 34.00
N PHE A 490 11.10 -10.73 33.29
CA PHE A 490 11.85 -11.81 32.66
C PHE A 490 12.56 -11.37 31.37
N LEU A 491 11.90 -10.61 30.49
CA LEU A 491 12.53 -10.11 29.25
C LEU A 491 13.64 -9.10 29.54
N GLY A 492 13.49 -8.25 30.57
CA GLY A 492 14.53 -7.33 31.02
C GLY A 492 15.78 -8.05 31.54
N HIS A 493 15.61 -9.13 32.31
CA HIS A 493 16.72 -9.94 32.80
C HIS A 493 17.42 -10.76 31.71
N VAL A 494 16.67 -11.38 30.79
CA VAL A 494 17.27 -12.18 29.70
C VAL A 494 18.09 -11.29 28.75
N MET A 495 17.60 -10.09 28.43
CA MET A 495 18.32 -9.11 27.62
C MET A 495 19.54 -8.51 28.33
N SER A 496 19.45 -8.26 29.65
CA SER A 496 20.58 -7.81 30.47
C SER A 496 21.69 -8.87 30.59
N ILE A 497 21.30 -10.14 30.72
CA ILE A 497 22.22 -11.28 30.72
C ILE A 497 22.86 -11.45 29.33
N TRP A 498 22.11 -11.30 28.23
CA TRP A 498 22.67 -11.32 26.88
C TRP A 498 23.66 -10.16 26.63
N LYS A 499 23.35 -8.94 27.09
CA LYS A 499 24.25 -7.78 27.00
C LYS A 499 25.56 -7.98 27.77
N SER A 500 25.52 -8.66 28.92
CA SER A 500 26.68 -8.87 29.79
C SER A 500 27.51 -10.11 29.45
N SER A 501 26.97 -11.06 28.69
CA SER A 501 27.63 -12.33 28.38
C SER A 501 27.87 -12.47 26.87
N ARG A 502 29.13 -12.63 26.46
CA ARG A 502 29.56 -12.88 25.06
C ARG A 502 29.09 -14.27 24.53
N MET A 503 27.85 -14.67 24.81
CA MET A 503 27.32 -15.99 24.49
C MET A 503 26.75 -16.03 23.08
N SER A 504 27.07 -17.11 22.34
CA SER A 504 26.45 -17.36 21.05
C SER A 504 24.95 -17.71 21.20
N PRO A 505 24.11 -17.51 20.16
CA PRO A 505 22.68 -17.84 20.20
C PRO A 505 22.41 -19.29 20.64
N THR A 506 23.25 -20.24 20.22
CA THR A 506 23.18 -21.65 20.61
C THR A 506 23.55 -21.91 22.08
N ALA A 507 24.49 -21.13 22.64
CA ALA A 507 24.84 -21.22 24.06
C ALA A 507 23.73 -20.62 24.95
N MET A 508 23.08 -19.55 24.49
CA MET A 508 21.94 -18.95 25.19
C MET A 508 20.73 -19.88 25.20
N TRP A 509 20.43 -20.56 24.08
CA TRP A 509 19.37 -21.56 24.02
C TRP A 509 19.59 -22.71 25.02
N ARG A 510 20.82 -23.23 25.13
CA ARG A 510 21.16 -24.26 26.12
C ARG A 510 21.09 -23.77 27.57
N TRP A 511 21.44 -22.51 27.82
CA TRP A 511 21.34 -21.89 29.14
C TRP A 511 19.88 -21.69 29.57
N LEU A 512 19.04 -21.15 28.68
CA LEU A 512 17.60 -21.04 28.86
C LEU A 512 16.99 -22.43 29.11
N HIS A 513 17.35 -23.42 28.31
CA HIS A 513 16.85 -24.79 28.45
C HIS A 513 17.29 -25.47 29.77
N ARG A 514 18.45 -25.10 30.34
CA ARG A 514 18.91 -25.53 31.68
C ARG A 514 18.18 -24.81 32.82
N LYS A 515 17.91 -23.51 32.68
CA LYS A 515 17.16 -22.73 33.67
C LYS A 515 15.68 -23.10 33.70
N LEU A 516 15.08 -23.31 32.54
CA LEU A 516 13.73 -23.86 32.40
C LEU A 516 13.64 -25.28 32.99
N ARG A 517 14.68 -26.12 32.87
CA ARG A 517 14.76 -27.43 33.56
C ARG A 517 14.81 -27.33 35.09
N MET A 518 15.47 -26.30 35.65
CA MET A 518 15.48 -26.07 37.10
C MET A 518 14.12 -25.58 37.63
N ILE A 519 13.36 -24.86 36.81
CA ILE A 519 11.98 -24.47 37.12
C ILE A 519 11.03 -25.68 36.99
N ARG A 520 11.37 -26.65 36.13
CA ARG A 520 10.61 -27.89 35.86
C ARG A 520 10.66 -28.94 36.97
N ASN A 521 11.63 -28.86 37.91
CA ASN A 521 11.77 -29.81 39.04
C ASN A 521 12.33 -29.10 40.28
N PRO A 522 11.49 -28.49 41.13
CA PRO A 522 11.91 -28.04 42.45
C PRO A 522 12.17 -29.27 43.37
N PRO A 523 13.15 -29.22 44.27
CA PRO A 523 13.29 -30.26 45.28
C PRO A 523 12.14 -30.14 46.28
N ASN A 524 11.33 -31.20 46.39
CA ASN A 524 10.22 -31.40 47.32
C ASN A 524 8.97 -30.51 47.12
N SER A 525 7.92 -31.07 46.53
CA SER A 525 6.64 -31.35 47.22
C SER A 525 5.54 -31.67 46.19
N ASN A 526 4.80 -32.75 46.45
CA ASN A 526 3.73 -33.31 45.63
C ASN A 526 2.65 -32.28 45.28
N HIS A 527 2.35 -32.13 43.98
CA HIS A 527 1.04 -31.97 43.32
C HIS A 527 1.22 -31.20 42.00
N THR A 528 1.49 -31.95 40.93
CA THR A 528 1.61 -31.47 39.55
C THR A 528 0.63 -32.24 38.68
N ILE A 529 -0.45 -31.60 38.23
CA ILE A 529 -1.04 -31.75 36.88
C ILE A 529 -1.70 -30.40 36.53
N GLU A 530 -1.60 -29.97 35.27
CA GLU A 530 -2.20 -28.78 34.61
C GLU A 530 -1.37 -27.49 34.53
N MET A 531 -0.10 -27.58 34.14
CA MET A 531 0.69 -26.45 33.61
C MET A 531 1.61 -26.89 32.43
N GLU A 532 1.30 -28.02 31.78
CA GLU A 532 2.14 -28.57 30.69
C GLU A 532 1.67 -28.23 29.27
N SER A 533 0.48 -27.65 29.08
CA SER A 533 -0.04 -27.35 27.73
C SER A 533 0.26 -25.95 27.19
N LEU A 534 0.71 -24.99 28.01
CA LEU A 534 0.81 -23.57 27.61
C LEU A 534 2.24 -23.06 27.32
N LEU A 535 3.27 -23.89 27.39
CA LEU A 535 4.67 -23.48 27.20
C LEU A 535 5.42 -24.22 26.08
N VAL A 536 4.73 -25.06 25.30
CA VAL A 536 5.33 -25.78 24.16
C VAL A 536 4.88 -25.19 22.80
N GLU A 537 3.93 -24.26 22.77
CA GLU A 537 3.44 -23.60 21.55
C GLU A 537 3.73 -22.10 21.43
N ALA A 538 4.68 -21.56 22.21
CA ALA A 538 5.26 -20.23 22.02
C ALA A 538 6.78 -20.34 21.89
#